data_AF-A0A957CK03-F1
#
_entry.id   AF-A0A957CK03-F1
#
_cell.length_a   1.000
_cell.length_b   1.000
_cell.length_c   1.000
_cell.angle_alpha   90.00
_cell.angle_beta   90.00
_cell.angle_gamma   90.00
#
_symmetry.space_group_name_H-M   'P 1'
#
loop_
_entity.id
_entity.type
_entity.pdbx_description
1 polymer ?
#
loop_
_entity_poly.entity_id
_entity_poly.type
_entity_poly.pdbx_seq_one_letter_code
_entity_poly.pdbx_strand_id
1 'polypeptide(L)'
;MTYSDTHPAADEILNRLLRQAPVWRKMEMLADLNRTARQLAMEGLRERLPEASEPVLRRHLADLLLGPELAERAYGPLVTQQR
;
A
#
# COMPACT_ATOMS: atom_id res chain seq x y z
N MET A 1 24.88 -7.54 -5.83
CA MET A 1 24.19 -8.69 -6.41
C MET A 1 22.92 -8.89 -5.59
N THR A 2 21.77 -8.45 -6.08
CA THR A 2 20.49 -8.57 -5.36
C THR A 2 19.97 -9.99 -5.52
N TYR A 3 20.03 -10.78 -4.46
CA TYR A 3 19.31 -12.05 -4.38
C TYR A 3 17.83 -11.72 -4.22
N SER A 4 17.05 -11.92 -5.29
CA SER A 4 15.59 -11.89 -5.22
C SER A 4 15.12 -13.25 -4.69
N ASP A 5 14.21 -13.26 -3.71
CA ASP A 5 13.54 -14.48 -3.25
C ASP A 5 12.68 -15.13 -4.36
N THR A 6 12.46 -14.41 -5.48
CA THR A 6 11.79 -14.92 -6.67
C THR A 6 12.82 -15.33 -7.72
N HIS A 7 12.76 -16.60 -8.15
CA HIS A 7 13.63 -17.14 -9.19
C HIS A 7 13.30 -16.49 -10.55
N PRO A 8 14.28 -16.10 -11.39
CA PRO A 8 14.03 -15.38 -12.66
C PRO A 8 13.02 -16.06 -13.59
N ALA A 9 13.04 -17.40 -13.66
CA ALA A 9 12.07 -18.17 -14.44
C ALA A 9 10.61 -17.96 -14.00
N ALA A 10 10.36 -17.71 -12.71
CA ALA A 10 9.01 -17.40 -12.22
C ALA A 10 8.57 -15.99 -12.67
N ASP A 11 9.48 -15.01 -12.67
CA ASP A 11 9.21 -13.66 -13.17
C ASP A 11 8.88 -13.66 -14.67
N GLU A 12 9.57 -14.47 -15.46
CA GLU A 12 9.29 -14.65 -16.89
C GLU A 12 7.88 -15.20 -17.13
N ILE A 13 7.47 -16.19 -16.35
CA ILE A 13 6.11 -16.76 -16.40
C ILE A 13 5.08 -15.69 -16.06
N LEU A 14 5.27 -14.96 -14.96
CA LEU A 14 4.36 -13.89 -14.53
C LEU A 14 4.21 -12.82 -15.63
N ASN A 15 5.33 -12.34 -16.18
CA ASN A 15 5.33 -11.34 -17.24
C ASN A 15 4.57 -11.81 -18.49
N ARG A 16 4.77 -13.07 -18.91
CA ARG A 16 4.05 -13.66 -20.04
C ARG A 16 2.55 -13.70 -19.78
N LEU A 17 2.13 -14.19 -18.61
CA LEU A 17 0.71 -14.29 -18.24
C LEU A 17 0.05 -12.90 -18.16
N LEU A 18 0.72 -11.93 -17.54
CA LEU A 18 0.25 -10.56 -17.48
C LEU A 18 0.11 -9.98 -18.89
N ARG A 19 1.09 -10.14 -19.79
CA ARG A 19 0.97 -9.63 -21.18
C ARG A 19 -0.25 -10.20 -21.91
N GLN A 20 -0.58 -11.46 -21.68
CA GLN A 20 -1.73 -12.15 -22.30
C GLN A 20 -3.09 -11.74 -21.70
N ALA A 21 -3.13 -11.23 -20.47
CA ALA A 21 -4.38 -10.84 -19.84
C ALA A 21 -5.04 -9.62 -20.52
N PRO A 22 -6.38 -9.62 -20.66
CA PRO A 22 -7.10 -8.44 -21.14
C PRO A 22 -6.96 -7.28 -20.15
N VAL A 23 -7.07 -6.05 -20.65
CA VAL A 23 -6.85 -4.82 -19.86
C VAL A 23 -7.72 -4.77 -18.61
N TRP A 24 -9.01 -5.09 -18.72
CA TRP A 24 -9.93 -5.06 -17.58
C TRP A 24 -9.50 -6.00 -16.46
N ARG A 25 -8.95 -7.19 -16.79
CA ARG A 25 -8.51 -8.16 -15.79
C ARG A 25 -7.25 -7.70 -15.09
N LYS A 26 -6.35 -6.99 -15.79
CA LYS A 26 -5.20 -6.32 -15.15
C LYS A 26 -5.65 -5.25 -14.17
N MET A 27 -6.65 -4.45 -14.56
CA MET A 27 -7.20 -3.41 -13.69
C MET A 27 -7.84 -4.00 -12.43
N GLU A 28 -8.54 -5.12 -12.57
CA GLU A 28 -9.09 -5.87 -11.43
C GLU A 28 -7.98 -6.38 -10.50
N MET A 29 -6.94 -7.02 -11.05
CA MET A 29 -5.76 -7.45 -10.25
C MET A 29 -5.09 -6.28 -9.54
N LEU A 30 -4.95 -5.12 -10.20
CA LEU A 30 -4.38 -3.91 -9.61
C LEU A 30 -5.25 -3.35 -8.48
N ALA A 31 -6.58 -3.39 -8.63
CA ALA A 31 -7.51 -2.96 -7.58
C ALA A 31 -7.40 -3.87 -6.34
N ASP A 32 -7.33 -5.18 -6.54
CA ASP A 32 -7.16 -6.16 -5.46
C ASP A 32 -5.80 -6.02 -4.78
N LEU A 33 -4.72 -5.86 -5.55
CA LEU A 33 -3.39 -5.58 -5.02
C LEU A 33 -3.38 -4.32 -4.14
N ASN A 34 -4.00 -3.24 -4.61
CA ASN A 34 -4.10 -1.99 -3.84
C ASN A 34 -4.89 -2.17 -2.54
N ARG A 35 -5.98 -2.93 -2.56
CA ARG A 35 -6.79 -3.21 -1.37
C ARG A 35 -5.96 -3.97 -0.33
N THR A 36 -5.31 -5.05 -0.74
CA THR A 36 -4.48 -5.88 0.14
C THR A 36 -3.30 -5.09 0.69
N ALA A 37 -2.60 -4.32 -0.15
CA ALA A 37 -1.48 -3.49 0.29
C ALA A 37 -1.90 -2.47 1.35
N ARG A 38 -3.07 -1.82 1.20
CA ARG A 38 -3.61 -0.87 2.19
C ARG A 38 -4.00 -1.56 3.50
N GLN A 39 -4.56 -2.78 3.43
CA GLN A 39 -4.87 -3.56 4.62
C GLN A 39 -3.61 -3.92 5.39
N LEU A 40 -2.60 -4.48 4.71
CA LEU A 40 -1.32 -4.83 5.34
C LEU A 40 -0.62 -3.60 5.93
N ALA A 41 -0.64 -2.47 5.23
CA ALA A 41 -0.09 -1.21 5.75
C ALA A 41 -0.82 -0.73 7.01
N MET A 42 -2.16 -0.86 7.05
CA MET A 42 -2.96 -0.49 8.21
C MET A 42 -2.67 -1.39 9.41
N GLU A 43 -2.60 -2.71 9.22
CA GLU A 43 -2.25 -3.62 10.32
C GLU A 43 -0.84 -3.33 10.85
N GLY A 44 0.13 -3.12 9.96
CA GLY A 44 1.48 -2.72 10.38
C GLY A 44 1.50 -1.39 11.13
N LEU A 45 0.60 -0.43 10.82
CA LEU A 45 0.47 0.81 11.59
C LEU A 45 -0.11 0.55 12.98
N ARG A 46 -1.14 -0.31 13.11
CA ARG A 46 -1.71 -0.70 14.41
C ARG A 46 -0.68 -1.39 15.31
N GLU A 47 0.14 -2.28 14.74
CA GLU A 47 1.21 -2.95 15.48
C GLU A 47 2.27 -1.97 16.00
N ARG A 48 2.65 -0.97 15.18
CA ARG A 48 3.68 0.03 15.55
C ARG A 48 3.16 1.15 16.46
N LEU A 49 1.87 1.46 16.39
CA LEU A 49 1.23 2.58 17.09
C LEU A 49 -0.02 2.08 17.85
N PRO A 50 0.13 1.21 18.86
CA PRO A 50 -1.00 0.56 19.53
C PRO A 50 -1.95 1.54 20.23
N GLU A 51 -1.45 2.71 20.66
CA GLU A 51 -2.23 3.74 21.36
C GLU A 51 -2.88 4.76 20.41
N ALA A 52 -2.58 4.72 19.11
CA ALA A 52 -3.09 5.70 18.18
C ALA A 52 -4.57 5.48 17.88
N SER A 53 -5.35 6.57 17.89
CA SER A 53 -6.74 6.51 17.44
C SER A 53 -6.83 6.26 15.94
N GLU A 54 -7.96 5.68 15.51
CA GLU A 54 -8.24 5.37 14.12
C GLU A 54 -8.06 6.57 13.15
N PRO A 55 -8.44 7.82 13.48
CA PRO A 55 -8.14 8.98 12.62
C PRO A 55 -6.64 9.23 12.42
N VAL A 56 -5.83 9.03 13.46
CA VAL A 56 -4.37 9.18 13.40
C VAL A 56 -3.75 8.08 12.55
N LEU A 57 -4.20 6.84 12.72
CA LEU A 57 -3.79 5.71 11.87
C LEU A 57 -4.13 5.96 10.39
N ARG A 58 -5.33 6.46 10.09
CA ARG A 58 -5.72 6.82 8.71
C ARG A 58 -4.88 7.95 8.14
N ARG A 59 -4.52 8.95 8.96
CA ARG A 59 -3.65 10.04 8.53
C ARG A 59 -2.23 9.53 8.24
N HIS A 60 -1.68 8.64 9.06
CA HIS A 60 -0.40 7.99 8.76
C HIS A 60 -0.47 7.08 7.53
N LEU A 61 -1.58 6.38 7.31
CA LEU A 61 -1.78 5.62 6.07
C LEU A 61 -1.80 6.56 4.86
N ALA A 62 -2.40 7.74 4.96
CA ALA A 62 -2.37 8.74 3.89
C ALA A 62 -0.93 9.21 3.59
N ASP A 63 -0.09 9.44 4.60
CA ASP A 63 1.34 9.75 4.40
C ASP A 63 2.07 8.64 3.63
N LEU A 64 1.84 7.38 3.99
CA LEU A 64 2.47 6.24 3.32
C LEU A 64 2.07 6.11 1.85
N LEU A 65 0.82 6.45 1.51
CA LEU A 65 0.26 6.21 0.18
C LEU A 65 0.44 7.39 -0.77
N LEU A 66 0.42 8.61 -0.25
CA LEU A 66 0.45 9.85 -1.05
C LEU A 66 1.76 10.62 -0.88
N GLY A 67 2.54 10.30 0.16
CA GLY A 67 3.57 11.18 0.68
C GLY A 67 2.98 12.29 1.57
N PRO A 68 3.80 12.87 2.46
CA PRO A 68 3.32 13.80 3.48
C PRO A 68 2.72 15.09 2.91
N GLU A 69 3.31 15.64 1.84
CA GLU A 69 2.84 16.88 1.22
C GLU A 69 1.42 16.73 0.64
N LEU A 70 1.18 15.67 -0.14
CA LEU A 70 -0.14 15.45 -0.75
C LEU A 70 -1.16 14.98 0.29
N ALA A 71 -0.73 14.20 1.27
CA ALA A 71 -1.60 13.80 2.37
C ALA A 71 -2.06 14.99 3.20
N GLU A 72 -1.18 15.96 3.47
CA GLU A 72 -1.56 17.20 4.16
C GLU A 72 -2.56 18.03 3.34
N ARG A 73 -2.34 18.17 2.04
CA ARG A 73 -3.26 18.90 1.17
C ARG A 73 -4.64 18.26 1.06
N ALA A 74 -4.72 16.93 1.10
CA ALA A 74 -5.97 16.19 0.94
C ALA A 74 -6.71 15.94 2.27
N TYR A 75 -5.98 15.74 3.37
CA TYR A 75 -6.54 15.32 4.67
C TYR A 75 -6.25 16.30 5.81
N GLY A 76 -5.51 17.38 5.56
CA GLY A 76 -5.08 18.33 6.58
C GLY A 76 -3.80 17.91 7.33
N PRO A 77 -3.28 18.78 8.21
CA PRO A 77 -2.07 18.50 8.98
C PRO A 77 -2.27 17.29 9.89
N LEU A 78 -1.18 16.55 10.15
CA LEU A 78 -1.20 15.45 11.12
C LEU A 78 -1.45 16.03 12.51
N VAL A 79 -2.62 15.74 13.07
CA VAL A 79 -2.91 16.04 14.46
C VAL A 79 -2.29 14.92 15.29
N THR A 80 -1.06 15.13 15.76
CA THR A 80 -0.48 14.29 16.81
C THR A 80 -1.42 14.34 18.00
N GLN A 81 -1.92 13.20 18.47
CA GLN A 81 -2.92 13.17 19.54
C GLN A 81 -2.54 14.09 20.70
N GLN A 82 -3.36 15.12 20.93
CA GLN A 82 -3.60 15.63 22.27
C GLN A 82 -4.88 14.96 22.77
N ARG A 83 -4.68 13.90 23.58
CA ARG A 83 -5.60 13.25 24.53
C ARG A 83 -6.94 12.70 24.01
#